data_AF-A0AAD9U2H9-F1
#
_entry.id   AF-A0AAD9U2H9-F1
#
_cell.length_a   1.000
_cell.length_b   1.000
_cell.length_c   1.000
_cell.angle_alpha   90.00
_cell.angle_beta   90.00
_cell.angle_gamma   90.00
#
_symmetry.space_group_name_H-M   'P 1'
#
loop_
_entity.id
_entity.type
_entity.pdbx_description
1 polymer ?
#
loop_
_entity_poly.entity_id
_entity_poly.type
_entity_poly.pdbx_seq_one_letter_code
_entity_poly.pdbx_strand_id
1 'polypeptide(L)'
;MVRKKYENLSNDKEKLSELINNVGNEQKNWLVKYWNSKTGKNRSETNKSNYVKMAMPHTSGTKRFARLRDELTKIDPERNEPDKIAMFKATYTRKKDKPTDPKVANAMVTCVANK
;
A
#
# COMPACT_ATOMS: atom_id res chain seq x y z
N MET A 1 1.86 -0.77 -19.36
CA MET A 1 1.98 -1.79 -18.28
C MET A 1 3.44 -2.27 -18.27
N VAL A 2 4.32 -1.63 -17.51
CA VAL A 2 5.78 -1.90 -17.52
C VAL A 2 6.10 -2.91 -16.40
N ARG A 3 5.65 -4.16 -16.55
CA ARG A 3 5.97 -5.25 -15.59
C ARG A 3 6.92 -6.31 -16.16
N LYS A 4 7.17 -6.30 -17.48
CA LYS A 4 7.90 -7.36 -18.18
C LYS A 4 9.43 -7.35 -18.04
N LYS A 5 10.04 -6.28 -17.52
CA LYS A 5 11.51 -6.16 -17.52
C LYS A 5 12.19 -6.96 -16.40
N TYR A 6 11.53 -7.13 -15.25
CA TYR A 6 12.15 -7.68 -14.04
C TYR A 6 11.69 -9.10 -13.68
N GLU A 7 10.70 -9.64 -14.39
CA GLU A 7 10.16 -10.99 -14.18
C GLU A 7 11.09 -12.09 -14.77
N ASN A 8 11.94 -11.74 -15.75
CA ASN A 8 12.84 -12.68 -16.44
C ASN A 8 14.23 -12.82 -15.79
N LEU A 9 14.50 -12.05 -14.73
CA LEU A 9 15.77 -12.14 -14.00
C LEU A 9 15.64 -13.22 -12.91
N SER A 10 16.50 -14.23 -13.00
CA SER A 10 16.45 -15.39 -12.10
C SER A 10 16.97 -15.06 -10.69
N ASN A 11 17.82 -14.05 -10.58
CA ASN A 11 18.54 -13.72 -9.34
C ASN A 11 18.23 -12.32 -8.81
N ASP A 12 18.00 -12.19 -7.51
CA ASP A 12 17.72 -10.92 -6.83
C ASP A 12 18.89 -9.93 -6.92
N LYS A 13 20.13 -10.43 -6.97
CA LYS A 13 21.33 -9.58 -7.17
C LYS A 13 21.34 -8.93 -8.55
N GLU A 14 20.95 -9.66 -9.58
CA GLU A 14 20.91 -9.17 -10.96
C GLU A 14 19.81 -8.11 -11.12
N LYS A 15 18.61 -8.38 -10.56
CA LYS A 15 17.51 -7.39 -10.47
C LYS A 15 17.95 -6.11 -9.80
N LEU A 16 18.61 -6.24 -8.65
CA LEU A 16 19.08 -5.08 -7.89
C LEU A 16 20.14 -4.31 -8.67
N SER A 17 21.07 -5.01 -9.35
CA SER A 17 22.10 -4.37 -10.17
C SER A 17 21.50 -3.56 -11.33
N GLU A 18 20.49 -4.09 -12.02
CA GLU A 18 19.86 -3.41 -13.15
C GLU A 18 19.01 -2.21 -12.71
N LEU A 19 18.31 -2.33 -11.57
CA LEU A 19 17.58 -1.23 -10.97
C LEU A 19 18.52 -0.10 -10.53
N ILE A 20 19.65 -0.47 -9.93
CA ILE A 20 20.68 0.48 -9.49
C ILE A 20 21.35 1.13 -10.70
N ASN A 21 21.52 0.44 -11.84
CA ASN A 21 22.12 1.04 -13.04
C ASN A 21 21.35 2.25 -13.58
N ASN A 22 20.04 2.34 -13.33
CA ASN A 22 19.23 3.50 -13.73
C ASN A 22 19.30 4.68 -12.76
N VAL A 23 19.97 4.54 -11.63
CA VAL A 23 20.14 5.58 -10.60
C VAL A 23 21.51 6.23 -10.79
N GLY A 24 21.61 7.56 -10.72
CA GLY A 24 22.88 8.26 -10.82
C GLY A 24 23.83 7.85 -9.67
N ASN A 25 25.14 7.79 -9.92
CA ASN A 25 26.12 7.33 -8.91
C ASN A 25 26.08 8.16 -7.61
N GLU A 26 25.82 9.47 -7.70
CA GLU A 26 25.65 10.34 -6.55
C GLU A 26 24.43 9.94 -5.69
N GLN A 27 23.29 9.66 -6.33
CA GLN A 27 22.08 9.20 -5.66
C GLN A 27 22.30 7.84 -4.98
N LYS A 28 23.07 6.92 -5.61
CA LYS A 28 23.44 5.64 -5.00
C LYS A 28 24.23 5.84 -3.71
N ASN A 29 25.28 6.65 -3.78
CA ASN A 29 26.15 6.91 -2.64
C ASN A 29 25.38 7.56 -1.49
N TRP A 30 24.50 8.51 -1.81
CA TRP A 30 23.61 9.13 -0.84
C TRP A 30 22.66 8.11 -0.19
N LEU A 31 22.00 7.24 -0.97
CA LEU A 31 21.09 6.21 -0.45
C LEU A 31 21.81 5.24 0.49
N VAL A 32 22.98 4.73 0.08
CA VAL A 32 23.78 3.81 0.90
C VAL A 32 24.19 4.49 2.21
N LYS A 33 24.64 5.75 2.15
CA LYS A 33 25.01 6.52 3.34
C LYS A 33 23.79 6.76 4.25
N TYR A 34 22.64 7.12 3.69
CA TYR A 34 21.42 7.37 4.44
C TYR A 34 20.92 6.11 5.15
N TRP A 35 20.84 4.97 4.47
CA TRP A 35 20.33 3.73 5.08
C TRP A 35 21.30 3.12 6.10
N ASN A 36 22.59 3.40 5.98
CA ASN A 36 23.59 3.05 7.01
C ASN A 36 23.60 4.01 8.21
N SER A 37 23.03 5.21 8.09
CA SER A 37 22.93 6.17 9.19
C SER A 37 22.02 5.66 10.31
N LYS A 38 22.17 6.22 11.52
CA LYS A 38 21.31 5.89 12.66
C LYS A 38 19.83 6.16 12.36
N THR A 39 19.53 7.26 11.66
CA THR A 39 18.17 7.63 11.25
C THR A 39 17.56 6.58 10.32
N GLY A 40 18.32 6.14 9.30
CA GLY A 40 17.86 5.11 8.36
C GLY A 40 17.60 3.75 9.01
N LYS A 41 18.49 3.35 9.95
CA LYS A 41 18.33 2.12 10.74
C LYS A 41 17.12 2.19 11.66
N ASN A 42 16.97 3.26 12.43
CA ASN A 42 15.81 3.46 13.31
C ASN A 42 14.48 3.43 12.53
N ARG A 43 14.46 4.05 11.33
CA ARG A 43 13.28 4.02 10.46
C ARG A 43 12.97 2.60 9.98
N SER A 44 14.00 1.84 9.60
CA SER A 44 13.87 0.44 9.20
C SER A 44 13.34 -0.44 10.34
N GLU A 45 13.85 -0.27 11.57
CA GLU A 45 13.40 -1.01 12.76
C GLU A 45 11.95 -0.68 13.13
N THR A 46 11.59 0.61 13.06
CA THR A 46 10.21 1.08 13.27
C THR A 46 9.28 0.45 12.24
N ASN A 47 9.65 0.48 10.96
CA ASN A 47 8.85 -0.12 9.88
C ASN A 47 8.67 -1.63 10.07
N LYS A 48 9.72 -2.36 10.47
CA LYS A 48 9.62 -3.80 10.80
C LYS A 48 8.64 -4.04 11.95
N SER A 49 8.77 -3.25 13.02
CA SER A 49 7.88 -3.34 14.19
C SER A 49 6.43 -3.05 13.84
N ASN A 50 6.19 -2.03 13.00
CA ASN A 50 4.86 -1.70 12.50
C ASN A 50 4.28 -2.78 11.60
N TYR A 51 5.12 -3.38 10.74
CA TYR A 51 4.72 -4.49 9.88
C TYR A 51 4.29 -5.71 10.69
N VAL A 52 5.01 -6.06 11.76
CA VAL A 52 4.62 -7.15 12.68
C VAL A 52 3.28 -6.86 13.35
N LYS A 53 2.98 -5.59 13.64
CA LYS A 53 1.70 -5.14 14.21
C LYS A 53 0.58 -5.01 13.18
N MET A 54 0.84 -5.26 11.89
CA MET A 54 -0.16 -5.11 10.83
C MET A 54 -1.26 -6.18 10.99
N ALA A 55 -2.40 -5.78 11.55
CA ALA A 55 -3.51 -6.68 11.85
C ALA A 55 -4.47 -6.90 10.66
N MET A 56 -4.56 -5.93 9.75
CA MET A 56 -5.50 -5.95 8.61
C MET A 56 -4.77 -5.55 7.33
N PRO A 57 -4.36 -6.51 6.48
CA PRO A 57 -3.77 -6.20 5.19
C PRO A 57 -4.84 -5.63 4.23
N HIS A 58 -4.46 -4.68 3.39
CA HIS A 58 -5.37 -4.13 2.38
C HIS A 58 -5.84 -5.20 1.38
N THR A 59 -7.16 -5.29 1.18
CA THR A 59 -7.79 -6.33 0.34
C THR A 59 -8.40 -5.81 -0.98
N SER A 60 -8.02 -4.61 -1.43
CA SER A 60 -8.58 -3.98 -2.65
C SER A 60 -8.33 -4.77 -3.94
N GLY A 61 -7.49 -5.81 -3.89
CA GLY A 61 -7.21 -6.72 -5.00
C GLY A 61 -6.62 -5.98 -6.19
N THR A 62 -7.13 -6.26 -7.38
CA THR A 62 -6.67 -5.64 -8.65
C THR A 62 -7.16 -4.21 -8.84
N LYS A 63 -8.15 -3.76 -8.05
CA LYS A 63 -8.64 -2.38 -8.11
C LYS A 63 -7.67 -1.47 -7.34
N ARG A 64 -7.20 -0.43 -8.02
CA ARG A 64 -6.34 0.60 -7.43
C ARG A 64 -7.16 1.52 -6.53
N PHE A 65 -6.56 2.02 -5.46
CA PHE A 65 -7.18 2.97 -4.52
C PHE A 65 -7.70 4.23 -5.21
N ALA A 66 -6.91 4.82 -6.13
CA ALA A 66 -7.31 6.00 -6.90
C ALA A 66 -8.56 5.74 -7.76
N ARG A 67 -8.67 4.53 -8.32
CA ARG A 67 -9.85 4.13 -9.11
C ARG A 67 -11.07 3.92 -8.22
N LEU A 68 -10.91 3.30 -7.05
CA LEU A 68 -11.99 3.18 -6.08
C LEU A 68 -12.48 4.55 -5.61
N ARG A 69 -11.55 5.50 -5.40
CA ARG A 69 -11.87 6.87 -5.02
C ARG A 69 -12.70 7.57 -6.10
N ASP A 70 -12.24 7.52 -7.35
CA ASP A 70 -12.96 8.06 -8.50
C ASP A 70 -14.34 7.41 -8.72
N GLU A 71 -14.44 6.08 -8.56
CA GLU A 71 -15.72 5.37 -8.62
C GLU A 71 -16.69 5.84 -7.52
N LEU A 72 -16.23 6.03 -6.29
CA LEU A 72 -17.06 6.54 -5.19
C LEU A 72 -17.47 8.00 -5.39
N THR A 73 -16.56 8.86 -5.85
CA THR A 73 -16.88 10.26 -6.19
C THR A 73 -17.93 10.35 -7.29
N LYS A 74 -17.90 9.45 -8.28
CA LYS A 74 -18.90 9.43 -9.36
C LYS A 74 -20.28 8.94 -8.92
N ILE A 75 -20.36 8.14 -7.86
CA ILE A 75 -21.62 7.65 -7.29
C ILE A 75 -22.29 8.74 -6.47
N ASP A 76 -21.52 9.61 -5.83
CA ASP A 76 -22.03 10.75 -5.08
C ASP A 76 -22.66 11.81 -6.04
N PRO A 77 -23.94 12.17 -5.88
CA PRO A 77 -24.60 13.20 -6.69
C PRO A 77 -23.86 14.54 -6.69
N GLU A 78 -23.21 14.88 -5.58
CA GLU A 78 -22.48 16.15 -5.42
C GLU A 78 -21.01 16.05 -5.87
N ARG A 79 -20.55 14.85 -6.25
CA ARG A 79 -19.14 14.55 -6.58
C ARG A 79 -18.16 14.95 -5.48
N ASN A 80 -18.56 14.79 -4.23
CA ASN A 80 -17.67 15.08 -3.12
C ASN A 80 -16.58 14.00 -2.98
N GLU A 81 -15.51 14.41 -2.31
CA GLU A 81 -14.41 13.52 -1.95
C GLU A 81 -14.92 12.45 -0.96
N PRO A 82 -14.71 11.15 -1.22
CA PRO A 82 -15.27 10.10 -0.38
C PRO A 82 -14.58 10.07 0.98
N ASP A 83 -15.40 9.97 2.02
CA ASP A 83 -14.97 9.86 3.41
C ASP A 83 -14.08 8.63 3.64
N LYS A 84 -13.20 8.72 4.65
CA LYS A 84 -12.27 7.66 5.04
C LYS A 84 -13.01 6.36 5.37
N ILE A 85 -14.18 6.44 6.01
CA ILE A 85 -14.99 5.25 6.33
C ILE A 85 -15.58 4.63 5.05
N ALA A 86 -16.02 5.45 4.09
CA ALA A 86 -16.52 4.95 2.80
C ALA A 86 -15.41 4.25 2.01
N MET A 87 -14.22 4.86 1.96
CA MET A 87 -13.03 4.25 1.36
C MET A 87 -12.63 2.94 2.06
N PHE A 88 -12.67 2.91 3.39
CA PHE A 88 -12.38 1.70 4.16
C PHE A 88 -13.38 0.59 3.83
N LYS A 89 -14.69 0.87 3.84
CA LYS A 89 -15.71 -0.11 3.44
C LYS A 89 -15.44 -0.65 2.04
N ALA A 90 -15.30 0.23 1.05
CA ALA A 90 -15.10 -0.14 -0.35
C ALA A 90 -13.81 -0.94 -0.64
N THR A 91 -12.77 -0.78 0.19
CA THR A 91 -11.49 -1.49 0.02
C THR A 91 -11.48 -2.87 0.67
N TYR A 92 -12.40 -3.10 1.60
CA TYR A 92 -12.47 -4.30 2.42
C TYR A 92 -13.72 -5.16 2.17
N THR A 93 -14.70 -4.65 1.41
CA THR A 93 -15.80 -5.44 0.84
C THR A 93 -15.43 -5.94 -0.56
N ARG A 94 -15.55 -7.26 -0.80
CA ARG A 94 -15.47 -7.83 -2.16
C ARG A 94 -16.84 -7.75 -2.84
N LYS A 95 -16.89 -8.08 -4.15
CA LYS A 95 -18.07 -8.07 -5.07
C LYS A 95 -19.41 -8.66 -4.56
N LYS A 96 -19.49 -9.25 -3.37
CA LYS A 96 -20.71 -9.84 -2.78
C LYS A 96 -21.08 -9.24 -1.41
N ASP A 97 -20.66 -8.02 -1.11
CA ASP A 97 -20.89 -7.29 0.15
C ASP A 97 -20.48 -8.02 1.45
N LYS A 98 -19.74 -9.12 1.32
CA LYS A 98 -19.17 -9.85 2.46
C LYS A 98 -17.79 -9.27 2.78
N PRO A 99 -17.56 -8.86 4.04
CA PRO A 99 -16.21 -8.59 4.53
C PRO A 99 -15.31 -9.79 4.25
N THR A 100 -14.08 -9.51 3.82
CA THR A 100 -13.12 -10.57 3.49
C THR A 100 -12.68 -11.34 4.75
N ASP A 101 -12.82 -10.75 5.94
CA ASP A 101 -12.40 -11.31 7.23
C ASP A 101 -13.37 -10.84 8.36
N PRO A 102 -13.74 -11.69 9.34
CA PRO A 102 -14.51 -11.29 10.52
C PRO A 102 -13.89 -10.14 11.33
N LYS A 103 -12.56 -10.03 11.41
CA LYS A 103 -11.88 -8.90 12.07
C LYS A 103 -12.19 -7.57 11.39
N VAL A 104 -12.22 -7.59 10.07
CA VAL A 104 -12.56 -6.45 9.23
C VAL A 104 -14.03 -6.07 9.40
N ALA A 105 -14.92 -7.07 9.49
CA ALA A 105 -16.35 -6.84 9.77
C ALA A 105 -16.54 -6.10 11.11
N ASN A 106 -15.89 -6.57 12.18
CA ASN A 106 -15.95 -5.93 13.49
C ASN A 106 -15.37 -4.51 13.46
N ALA A 107 -14.24 -4.31 12.78
CA ALA A 107 -13.66 -2.98 12.60
C ALA A 107 -14.62 -2.02 11.89
N MET A 108 -15.31 -2.46 10.82
CA MET A 108 -16.31 -1.64 10.13
C MET A 108 -17.47 -1.22 11.04
N VAL A 109 -17.96 -2.12 11.90
CA VAL A 109 -19.03 -1.81 12.87
C VAL A 109 -18.54 -0.77 13.88
N THR A 110 -17.33 -0.96 14.43
CA THR A 110 -16.76 0.00 15.40
C THR A 110 -16.47 1.37 14.80
N CYS A 111 -15.99 1.46 13.55
CA CYS A 111 -15.72 2.75 12.91
C CYS A 111 -17.00 3.54 12.61
N VAL A 112 -18.13 2.87 12.39
CA VAL A 112 -19.42 3.51 12.18
C VAL A 112 -20.02 3.98 13.51
N ALA A 113 -19.84 3.22 14.58
CA ALA A 113 -20.35 3.56 15.91
C ALA A 113 -19.62 4.75 16.58
N ASN A 114 -18.39 5.06 16.15
CA ASN A 114 -17.55 6.14 16.69
C ASN A 114 -17.51 7.38 15.78
N LYS A 115 -18.43 7.50 14.83
CA LYS A 115 -18.54 8.65 13.91
C LYS A 115 -19.59 9.63 14.43
#